data_AF-A0A1J3J9Y0-F1
#
_entry.id   AF-A0A1J3J9Y0-F1
#
_cell.length_a   1.000
_cell.length_b   1.000
_cell.length_c   1.000
_cell.angle_alpha   90.00
_cell.angle_beta   90.00
_cell.angle_gamma   90.00
#
_symmetry.space_group_name_H-M   'P 1'
#
loop_
_entity.id
_entity.type
_entity.pdbx_description
1 polymer ?
#
loop_
_entity_poly.entity_id
_entity_poly.type
_entity_poly.pdbx_seq_one_letter_code
_entity_poly.pdbx_strand_id
1 'polypeptide(L)' 'MAVGTEEAAPGGEIVKARTDKREYRRIVLKNSLVVLLVSDPETDKCAASMNVGVGYFSDPEGMDGLAHFLEHMLFY' A
#
# COMPACT_ATOMS: atom_id res chain seq x y z
N MET A 1 5.79 12.76 11.09
CA MET A 1 5.55 11.37 11.54
C MET A 1 4.11 11.02 11.22
N ALA A 2 3.86 9.98 10.42
CA ALA A 2 2.49 9.55 10.13
C ALA A 2 1.90 8.90 11.39
N VAL A 3 1.09 9.67 12.13
CA VAL A 3 0.41 9.18 13.34
C VAL A 3 -0.89 8.49 12.88
N GLY A 4 -0.75 7.25 12.40
CA GLY A 4 -1.87 6.31 12.32
C GLY A 4 -2.34 5.98 13.74
N THR A 5 -3.64 5.73 13.94
CA THR A 5 -4.15 5.31 15.25
C THR A 5 -3.56 3.95 15.60
N GLU A 6 -3.14 3.77 16.86
CA GLU A 6 -2.64 2.49 17.39
C GLU A 6 -3.76 1.47 17.64
N GLU A 7 -4.87 1.57 16.92
CA GLU A 7 -5.81 0.45 16.89
C GLU A 7 -5.22 -0.60 15.96
N ALA A 8 -4.86 -1.74 16.55
CA ALA A 8 -4.64 -2.97 15.82
C ALA A 8 -5.85 -3.15 14.89
N ALA A 9 -5.64 -2.88 13.60
CA ALA A 9 -6.69 -2.94 12.61
C ALA A 9 -7.35 -4.32 12.69
N PRO A 10 -8.69 -4.44 12.66
CA PRO A 10 -9.36 -5.74 12.75
C PRO A 10 -8.85 -6.63 11.62
N GLY A 11 -8.06 -7.62 12.00
CA GLY A 11 -7.24 -8.43 11.11
C GLY A 11 -6.22 -9.14 11.99
N GLY A 12 -6.30 -10.47 12.03
CA GLY A 12 -5.48 -11.29 12.90
C GLY A 12 -3.98 -11.10 12.69
N GLU A 13 -3.20 -11.83 13.49
CA GLU A 13 -1.75 -11.83 13.40
C GLU A 13 -1.27 -12.10 11.96
N ILE A 14 -0.29 -11.31 11.50
CA ILE A 14 0.24 -11.47 10.14
C ILE A 14 1.04 -12.77 10.10
N VAL A 15 0.54 -13.74 9.35
CA VAL A 15 1.19 -15.04 9.20
C VAL A 15 2.50 -14.87 8.42
N LYS A 16 3.62 -15.15 9.08
CA LYS A 16 4.96 -15.14 8.47
C LYS A 16 5.57 -16.53 8.43
N ALA A 17 6.46 -16.76 7.46
CA ALA A 17 7.24 -18.00 7.42
C ALA A 17 8.23 -18.04 8.60
N ARG A 18 8.59 -19.24 9.08
CA ARG A 18 9.53 -19.40 10.22
C ARG A 18 10.92 -18.83 9.96
N THR A 19 11.33 -18.76 8.69
CA THR A 19 12.62 -18.22 8.25
C THR A 19 12.58 -16.70 8.05
N ASP A 20 11.41 -16.08 8.15
CA ASP A 20 11.23 -14.66 7.94
C ASP A 20 11.56 -13.88 9.22
N LYS A 21 12.64 -13.11 9.17
CA LYS A 21 13.14 -12.29 10.29
C LYS A 21 12.50 -10.90 10.35
N ARG A 22 11.66 -10.54 9.37
CA ARG A 22 11.08 -9.20 9.28
C ARG A 22 9.93 -9.05 10.28
N GLU A 23 9.73 -7.81 10.71
CA GLU A 23 8.61 -7.44 11.57
C GLU A 23 7.53 -6.72 10.77
N TYR A 24 6.27 -7.10 11.01
CA TYR A 24 5.13 -6.64 10.23
C TYR A 24 4.11 -5.96 11.14
N ARG A 25 3.58 -4.82 10.69
CA ARG A 25 2.49 -4.13 11.39
C ARG A 25 1.46 -3.65 10.37
N ARG A 26 0.19 -4.00 10.59
CA ARG A 26 -0.93 -3.42 9.85
C ARG A 26 -1.49 -2.24 10.62
N ILE A 27 -1.67 -1.10 9.95
CA ILE A 27 -2.35 0.07 10.50
C ILE A 27 -3.45 0.54 9.54
N VAL A 28 -4.43 1.25 10.09
CA VAL A 28 -5.41 2.00 9.31
C VAL A 28 -5.23 3.48 9.63
N LEU A 29 -5.05 4.29 8.60
CA LEU A 29 -4.90 5.74 8.75
C LEU A 29 -6.27 6.41 8.96
N LYS A 30 -6.27 7.65 9.45
CA LYS A 30 -7.51 8.43 9.65
C LYS A 30 -8.36 8.62 8.39
N ASN A 31 -7.73 8.56 7.22
CA ASN A 31 -8.41 8.61 5.91
C ASN A 31 -8.83 7.22 5.39
N SER A 32 -8.84 6.21 6.26
CA SER A 32 -9.20 4.82 5.97
C SER A 32 -8.23 4.04 5.07
N LEU A 33 -7.06 4.60 4.73
CA LEU A 33 -6.04 3.84 4.02
C LEU A 33 -5.49 2.72 4.91
N VAL A 34 -5.45 1.51 4.37
CA VAL A 34 -4.84 0.35 5.01
C VAL A 34 -3.37 0.29 4.60
N VAL A 35 -2.48 0.23 5.59
CA VAL A 35 -1.03 0.20 5.36
C VAL A 35 -0.43 -1.03 6.02
N LEU A 36 0.44 -1.72 5.27
CA LEU A 36 1.32 -2.76 5.78
C LEU A 36 2.73 -2.19 5.94
N LEU A 37 3.19 -2.09 7.17
CA LEU A 37 4.55 -1.70 7.52
C LEU A 37 5.40 -2.96 7.63
N VAL A 38 6.57 -2.94 7.00
CA VAL A 38 7.58 -4.01 7.06
C VAL A 38 8.87 -3.40 7.58
N SER A 39 9.39 -3.92 8.69
CA SER A 39 10.67 -3.53 9.25
C SER A 39 11.70 -4.62 8.98
N ASP A 40 12.73 -4.23 8.25
CA ASP A 40 13.89 -5.06 7.93
C ASP A 40 15.16 -4.23 8.21
N PRO A 41 15.83 -4.42 9.36
CA PRO A 41 17.05 -3.69 9.69
C PRO A 41 18.25 -4.04 8.80
N GLU A 42 18.21 -5.18 8.12
CA GLU A 42 19.31 -5.67 7.27
C GLU A 42 19.14 -5.24 5.80
N THR A 43 18.07 -4.52 5.45
CA THR A 43 17.81 -4.15 4.05
C THR A 43 18.74 -3.06 3.52
N ASP A 44 19.36 -3.30 2.36
CA ASP A 44 20.19 -2.32 1.67
C ASP A 44 19.36 -1.21 1.01
N LYS A 45 18.09 -1.50 0.71
CA LYS A 45 17.18 -0.62 -0.03
C LYS A 45 15.80 -0.62 0.61
N CYS A 46 15.23 0.58 0.74
CA CYS A 46 13.84 0.75 1.13
C CYS A 46 12.94 0.69 -0.11
N ALA A 47 11.70 0.22 0.08
CA ALA A 47 10.68 0.20 -0.95
C ALA A 47 9.33 0.63 -0.38
N ALA A 48 8.48 1.17 -1.24
CA ALA A 48 7.08 1.46 -0.94
C ALA A 48 6.25 1.13 -2.18
N SER A 49 5.00 0.74 -1.95
CA SER A 49 4.01 0.55 -3.01
C SER A 49 2.65 1.05 -2.54
N MET A 50 1.84 1.51 -3.49
CA MET A 50 0.46 1.94 -3.25
C MET A 50 -0.40 1.36 -4.36
N ASN A 51 -1.57 0.84 -3.99
CA ASN A 51 -2.58 0.40 -4.94
C ASN A 51 -3.83 1.28 -4.79
N VAL A 52 -4.43 1.62 -5.92
CA VAL A 52 -5.74 2.29 -5.97
C VAL A 52 -6.70 1.30 -6.62
N GLY A 53 -7.87 1.08 -6.02
CA GLY A 53 -8.87 0.11 -6.48
C GLY A 53 -9.65 0.53 -7.73
N VAL A 54 -9.00 1.24 -8.67
CA VAL A 54 -9.55 1.68 -9.95
C VAL A 54 -8.51 1.44 -11.05
N GLY A 55 -8.95 1.35 -12.31
CA GLY A 55 -8.07 1.10 -13.45
C GLY A 55 -8.81 1.30 -14.77
N TYR A 56 -8.30 0.73 -15.87
CA TYR A 56 -8.86 0.95 -17.21
C TYR A 56 -10.33 0.53 -17.36
N PHE A 57 -10.82 -0.44 -16.57
CA PHE A 57 -12.25 -0.80 -16.53
C PHE A 57 -13.16 0.32 -16.03
N SER A 58 -12.58 1.36 -15.43
CA SER A 58 -13.24 2.57 -14.98
C SER A 58 -13.02 3.75 -15.93
N ASP A 59 -12.41 3.53 -17.10
CA ASP A 59 -12.23 4.58 -18.09
C ASP A 59 -13.62 5.07 -18.58
N PRO A 60 -13.84 6.40 -18.67
CA PRO A 60 -15.07 6.94 -19.22
C PRO A 60 -15.25 6.54 -20.69
N GLU A 61 -16.51 6.43 -21.12
CA GLU A 61 -16.82 6.17 -22.53
C GLU A 61 -16.19 7.24 -23.44
N GLY A 62 -15.47 6.80 -24.47
CA GLY A 62 -14.74 7.67 -25.38
C GLY A 62 -13.39 8.19 -24.86
N MET A 63 -12.92 7.71 -23.71
CA MET A 63 -11.62 8.07 -23.11
C MET A 63 -10.78 6.84 -22.76
N ASP A 64 -10.65 5.91 -23.71
CA ASP A 64 -9.88 4.69 -23.53
C ASP A 64 -8.41 5.00 -23.19
N GLY A 65 -7.90 4.37 -22.12
CA GLY A 65 -6.53 4.55 -21.67
C GLY A 65 -6.34 5.72 -20.71
N LEU A 66 -7.40 6.39 -20.24
CA LEU A 66 -7.29 7.53 -19.33
C LEU A 66 -6.63 7.15 -17.99
N ALA A 67 -6.99 6.02 -17.39
CA ALA A 67 -6.36 5.57 -16.14
C ALA A 67 -4.85 5.33 -16.31
N HIS A 68 -4.45 4.73 -17.44
CA HIS A 68 -3.04 4.50 -17.77
C HIS A 68 -2.31 5.82 -18.09
N PHE A 69 -2.97 6.74 -18.79
CA PHE A 69 -2.43 8.05 -19.04
C PHE A 69 -2.20 8.81 -17.73
N LEU A 70 -3.15 8.77 -16.79
CA LEU A 70 -3.01 9.36 -15.47
C LEU A 70 -1.81 8.76 -14.71
N GLU A 71 -1.62 7.44 -14.75
CA GLU A 71 -0.45 6.78 -14.17
C GLU A 71 0.86 7.38 -14.71
N HIS A 72 0.98 7.57 -16.01
CA HIS A 72 2.15 8.23 -16.62
C HIS A 72 2.31 9.68 -16.18
N MET A 73 1.22 10.44 -16.05
CA MET A 73 1.26 11.84 -15.65
C MET A 73 1.64 12.06 -14.17
N LEU A 74 1.57 11.03 -13.32
CA LEU A 74 2.01 11.14 -11.91
C LEU A 74 3.54 11.19 -11.73
N PHE A 75 4.29 10.83 -12.78
CA PHE A 75 5.76 10.74 -12.74
C PHE A 75 6.43 11.56 -13.86
N TYR A 76 5.70 12.52 -14.42
CA TYR A 76 6.18 13.41 -15.48
C TYR A 76 6.65 14.77 -14.94
#